data_AF-A0A6B2UUZ4-F1
#
_entry.id   AF-A0A6B2UUZ4-F1
#
_cell.length_a   1.000
_cell.length_b   1.000
_cell.length_c   1.000
_cell.angle_alpha   90.00
_cell.angle_beta   90.00
_cell.angle_gamma   90.00
#
_symmetry.space_group_name_H-M   'P 1'
#
loop_
_entity.id
_entity.type
_entity.pdbx_description
1 polymer ?
#
loop_
_entity_poly.entity_id
_entity_poly.type
_entity_poly.pdbx_seq_one_letter_code
_entity_poly.pdbx_strand_id
1 'polypeptide(L)'
;PGALSDALGLPVLALASDAATAYAGALGQRAGAVVAAGTGMIALGTDLRAWQRADGWGHLLGDAGSGAWIGRAGLDAALRALDGRPGGSAALRRRAEA
;
A
#
# COMPACT_ATOMS: atom_id res chain seq x y z
N PRO A 1 5.68 -23.06 -1.56
CA PRO A 1 6.62 -23.04 -2.71
C PRO A 1 6.77 -24.41 -3.41
N GLY A 2 7.00 -25.50 -2.66
CA GLY A 2 7.18 -26.85 -3.24
C GLY A 2 6.05 -27.27 -4.18
N ALA A 3 4.79 -27.20 -3.72
CA ALA A 3 3.63 -27.53 -4.55
C ALA A 3 3.54 -26.71 -5.86
N LEU A 4 3.98 -25.44 -5.85
CA LEU A 4 4.04 -24.59 -7.04
C LEU A 4 5.20 -24.99 -7.97
N SER A 5 6.36 -25.34 -7.40
CA SER A 5 7.52 -25.80 -8.17
C SER A 5 7.22 -27.11 -8.89
N ASP A 6 6.61 -28.06 -8.17
CA ASP A 6 6.27 -29.38 -8.69
C ASP A 6 5.17 -29.29 -9.76
N ALA A 7 4.11 -28.52 -9.50
CA ALA A 7 3.01 -28.35 -10.44
C ALA A 7 3.42 -27.65 -11.74
N LEU A 8 4.42 -26.76 -11.68
CA LEU A 8 4.88 -25.97 -12.84
C LEU A 8 6.18 -26.49 -13.46
N GLY A 9 6.78 -27.55 -12.90
CA GLY A 9 8.05 -28.11 -13.37
C GLY A 9 9.23 -27.12 -13.33
N LEU A 10 9.23 -26.18 -12.37
CA LEU A 10 10.22 -25.12 -12.31
C LEU A 10 11.48 -25.58 -11.55
N PRO A 11 12.68 -25.47 -12.15
CA PRO A 11 13.93 -25.83 -11.48
C PRO A 11 14.33 -24.82 -10.40
N VAL A 12 13.85 -23.57 -10.50
CA VAL A 12 14.11 -22.51 -9.52
C VAL A 12 12.83 -21.68 -9.34
N LEU A 13 12.41 -21.49 -8.09
CA LEU A 13 11.28 -20.65 -7.71
C LEU A 13 11.67 -19.75 -6.54
N ALA A 14 11.43 -18.45 -6.68
CA ALA A 14 11.58 -17.47 -5.61
C ALA A 14 10.22 -16.87 -5.25
N LEU A 15 9.87 -16.87 -3.97
CA LEU A 15 8.71 -16.15 -3.46
C LEU A 15 9.19 -14.82 -2.89
N ALA A 16 8.60 -13.73 -3.34
CA ALA A 16 8.94 -12.38 -2.92
C ALA A 16 7.67 -11.58 -2.63
N SER A 17 7.77 -10.57 -1.76
CA SER A 17 6.72 -9.57 -1.62
C SER A 17 6.56 -8.78 -2.91
N ASP A 18 5.35 -8.33 -3.20
CA ASP A 18 5.03 -7.42 -4.30
C ASP A 18 5.95 -6.18 -4.33
N ALA A 19 6.27 -5.58 -3.18
CA ALA A 19 7.19 -4.44 -3.06
C ALA A 19 8.59 -4.76 -3.60
N ALA A 20 9.09 -5.98 -3.40
CA ALA A 20 10.39 -6.41 -3.91
C ALA A 20 10.34 -6.62 -5.43
N THR A 21 9.26 -7.21 -5.95
CA THR A 21 9.07 -7.35 -7.40
C THR A 21 8.84 -6.00 -8.10
N ALA A 22 8.14 -5.07 -7.44
CA ALA A 22 7.94 -3.71 -7.92
C ALA A 22 9.26 -2.93 -7.95
N TYR A 23 10.08 -3.06 -6.90
CA TYR A 23 11.43 -2.52 -6.88
C TYR A 23 12.28 -3.07 -8.03
N ALA A 24 12.31 -4.40 -8.21
CA ALA A 24 13.08 -5.03 -9.26
C ALA A 24 12.62 -4.58 -10.67
N GLY A 25 11.31 -4.45 -10.88
CA GLY A 25 10.74 -3.96 -12.14
C GLY A 25 11.05 -2.49 -12.43
N ALA A 26 11.02 -1.63 -11.41
CA ALA A 26 11.24 -0.19 -11.58
C ALA A 26 12.72 0.20 -11.62
N LEU A 27 13.55 -0.41 -10.77
CA LEU A 27 14.94 0.00 -10.56
C LEU A 27 15.98 -1.04 -11.00
N GLY A 28 15.61 -2.33 -11.08
CA GLY A 28 16.55 -3.41 -11.35
C GLY A 28 17.58 -3.56 -10.23
N GLN A 29 18.86 -3.73 -10.59
CA GLN A 29 19.97 -3.83 -9.64
C GLN A 29 20.63 -2.47 -9.39
N ARG A 30 19.84 -1.46 -8.99
CA ARG A 30 20.35 -0.10 -8.73
C ARG A 30 19.85 0.41 -7.40
N ALA A 31 20.76 0.94 -6.57
CA ALA A 31 20.41 1.61 -5.32
C ALA A 31 19.30 2.66 -5.54
N GLY A 32 18.36 2.73 -4.60
CA GLY A 32 17.21 3.63 -4.66
C GLY A 32 16.05 3.16 -3.80
N ALA A 33 14.89 3.78 -3.99
CA ALA A 33 13.66 3.45 -3.29
C ALA A 33 12.48 3.42 -4.25
N VAL A 34 11.52 2.54 -3.96
CA VAL A 34 10.23 2.45 -4.64
C VAL A 34 9.13 2.58 -3.61
N VAL A 35 8.08 3.27 -4.02
CA VAL A 35 6.86 3.47 -3.25
C VAL A 35 5.74 2.81 -4.04
N ALA A 36 5.19 1.71 -3.52
CA ALA A 36 4.05 1.05 -4.12
C ALA A 36 2.77 1.62 -3.50
N ALA A 37 2.03 2.40 -4.30
CA ALA A 37 0.80 3.08 -3.91
C ALA A 37 -0.40 2.44 -4.61
N GLY A 38 -1.37 1.96 -3.84
CA GLY A 38 -2.59 1.37 -4.37
C GLY A 38 -3.66 1.31 -3.29
N THR A 39 -4.31 0.14 -3.17
CA THR A 39 -5.27 -0.09 -2.07
C THR A 39 -4.59 0.05 -0.70
N GLY A 40 -3.37 -0.49 -0.58
CA GLY A 40 -2.44 -0.25 0.52
C GLY A 40 -1.25 0.62 0.09
N MET A 41 -0.26 0.77 0.95
CA MET A 41 0.89 1.64 0.72
C MET A 41 2.14 1.11 1.43
N ILE A 42 3.24 0.99 0.69
CA ILE A 42 4.53 0.53 1.22
C ILE A 42 5.69 1.20 0.48
N ALA A 43 6.75 1.55 1.22
CA ALA A 43 8.00 2.00 0.64
C ALA A 43 9.12 0.99 0.94
N LEU A 44 9.90 0.67 -0.08
CA LEU A 44 11.05 -0.23 -0.01
C LEU A 44 12.27 0.47 -0.63
N GLY A 45 13.38 0.53 0.09
CA GLY A 45 14.61 1.12 -0.39
C GLY A 45 15.84 0.30 -0.04
N THR A 46 16.89 0.45 -0.83
CA THR A 46 18.16 -0.25 -0.63
C THR A 46 19.32 0.46 -1.31
N ASP A 47 20.51 0.32 -0.73
CA ASP A 47 21.80 0.63 -1.35
C ASP A 47 22.47 -0.60 -2.01
N LEU A 48 21.69 -1.68 -2.20
CA LEU A 48 22.12 -3.02 -2.61
C LEU A 48 22.94 -3.80 -1.57
N ARG A 49 23.13 -3.26 -0.37
CA ARG A 49 23.79 -3.95 0.76
C ARG A 49 22.80 -4.20 1.90
N ALA A 50 21.96 -3.22 2.20
CA ALA A 50 20.91 -3.28 3.21
C ALA A 50 19.56 -2.88 2.62
N TRP A 51 18.49 -3.49 3.12
CA TRP A 51 17.12 -3.20 2.70
C TRP A 51 16.37 -2.54 3.85
N GLN A 52 15.61 -1.50 3.52
CA GLN A 52 14.81 -0.73 4.46
C GLN A 52 13.37 -0.66 3.96
N ARG A 53 12.42 -0.88 4.88
CA ARG A 53 11.00 -0.78 4.61
C ARG A 53 10.39 0.31 5.49
N ALA A 54 9.53 1.13 4.90
CA ALA A 54 8.64 2.03 5.64
C ALA A 54 7.18 1.72 5.28
N ASP A 55 6.33 1.72 6.31
CA ASP A 55 4.90 1.40 6.22
C ASP A 55 4.61 -0.02 5.68
N GLY A 56 3.39 -0.27 5.20
CA GLY A 56 2.91 -1.57 4.73
C GLY A 56 2.35 -2.46 5.85
N TRP A 57 1.84 -1.85 6.92
CA TRP A 57 1.22 -2.57 8.05
C TRP A 57 -0.28 -2.83 7.86
N GLY A 58 -0.83 -2.47 6.70
CA GLY A 58 -2.25 -2.59 6.40
C GLY A 58 -3.07 -1.40 6.90
N HIS A 59 -4.28 -1.25 6.35
CA HIS A 59 -5.19 -0.12 6.57
C HIS A 59 -5.55 0.21 8.03
N LEU A 60 -5.27 -0.67 9.01
CA LEU A 60 -5.52 -0.41 10.43
C LEU A 60 -4.37 0.32 11.12
N LEU A 61 -3.12 -0.02 10.78
CA LEU A 61 -1.91 0.43 11.49
C LEU A 61 -0.89 1.12 10.57
N GLY A 62 -1.24 1.32 9.31
CA GLY A 62 -0.39 1.92 8.31
C GLY A 62 -1.15 2.26 7.04
N ASP A 63 -0.50 2.01 5.91
CA ASP A 63 -0.97 2.36 4.57
C ASP A 63 -1.29 3.86 4.42
N ALA A 64 -0.50 4.74 5.04
CA ALA A 64 -0.77 6.17 5.02
C ALA A 64 -0.70 6.73 3.59
N GLY A 65 -1.77 7.40 3.15
CA GLY A 65 -1.88 7.91 1.78
C GLY A 65 -2.33 6.88 0.73
N SER A 66 -2.59 5.63 1.14
CA SER A 66 -3.24 4.63 0.28
C SER A 66 -4.68 5.00 -0.07
N GLY A 67 -5.26 4.29 -1.04
CA GLY A 67 -6.67 4.39 -1.36
C GLY A 67 -7.58 4.06 -0.17
N ALA A 68 -7.23 3.04 0.63
CA ALA A 68 -7.98 2.71 1.85
C ALA A 68 -7.93 3.85 2.87
N TRP A 69 -6.75 4.47 3.06
CA TRP A 69 -6.57 5.60 3.94
C TRP A 69 -7.35 6.84 3.47
N ILE A 70 -7.26 7.19 2.19
CA ILE A 70 -7.98 8.33 1.60
C ILE A 70 -9.49 8.13 1.73
N GLY A 71 -9.98 6.93 1.40
CA GLY A 71 -11.40 6.59 1.52
C GLY A 71 -11.89 6.71 2.97
N ARG A 72 -11.13 6.15 3.93
CA ARG A 72 -11.46 6.25 5.35
C ARG A 72 -11.45 7.69 5.85
N ALA A 73 -10.45 8.48 5.49
CA ALA A 73 -10.38 9.90 5.85
C ALA A 73 -11.57 10.69 5.28
N GLY A 74 -11.97 10.39 4.05
CA GLY A 74 -13.14 11.00 3.41
C GLY A 74 -14.45 10.67 4.14
N LEU A 75 -14.66 9.39 4.50
CA LEU A 75 -15.83 8.95 5.27
C LEU A 75 -15.83 9.55 6.69
N ASP A 76 -14.68 9.63 7.35
CA ASP A 76 -14.56 10.25 8.67
C ASP A 76 -14.90 11.76 8.61
N ALA A 77 -14.48 12.46 7.57
CA ALA A 77 -14.87 13.86 7.34
C ALA A 77 -16.37 14.01 7.05
N ALA A 78 -16.99 13.08 6.31
CA ALA A 78 -18.43 13.06 6.07
C ALA A 78 -19.22 12.86 7.37
N LEU A 79 -18.81 11.89 8.19
CA LEU A 79 -19.44 11.59 9.48
C LEU A 79 -19.27 12.75 10.48
N ARG A 80 -18.11 13.41 10.51
CA ARG A 80 -17.95 14.62 11.34
C ARG A 80 -18.94 15.72 10.94
N ALA A 81 -19.19 15.92 9.64
CA ALA A 81 -20.18 16.90 9.19
C ALA A 81 -21.62 16.48 9.51
N LEU A 82 -21.91 15.17 9.49
CA LEU A 82 -23.19 14.64 9.94
C LEU A 82 -23.42 14.92 11.44
N ASP A 83 -22.39 14.72 12.26
CA ASP A 83 -22.45 14.90 13.72
C ASP A 83 -22.30 16.36 14.18
N GLY A 84 -22.06 17.31 13.27
CA GLY A 84 -21.75 18.71 13.62
C GLY A 84 -20.39 18.93 14.27
N ARG A 85 -19.44 18.01 14.11
CA ARG A 85 -18.08 18.08 14.68
C ARG A 85 -17.15 18.94 13.80
N PRO A 86 -16.18 19.67 14.40
CA PRO A 86 -15.16 20.41 13.65
C PRO A 86 -14.35 19.50 12.70
N GLY A 87 -13.88 20.06 11.58
CA GLY A 87 -13.14 19.30 10.57
C GLY A 87 -13.99 18.39 9.69
N GLY A 88 -15.32 18.53 9.74
CA GLY A 88 -16.23 17.82 8.83
C GLY A 88 -16.30 18.43 7.42
N SER A 89 -16.74 17.64 6.45
CA SER A 89 -16.97 18.08 5.06
C SER A 89 -18.41 17.82 4.62
N ALA A 90 -19.19 18.90 4.47
CA ALA A 90 -20.56 18.81 3.95
C ALA A 90 -20.62 18.30 2.50
N ALA A 91 -19.59 18.58 1.69
CA ALA A 91 -19.51 18.08 0.32
C ALA A 91 -19.31 16.56 0.29
N LEU A 92 -18.42 16.02 1.13
CA LEU A 92 -18.20 14.57 1.22
C LEU A 92 -19.41 13.85 1.81
N ARG A 93 -20.09 14.45 2.79
CA ARG A 93 -21.38 13.94 3.29
C ARG A 93 -22.40 13.76 2.16
N ARG A 94 -22.68 14.82 1.39
CA ARG A 94 -23.63 14.74 0.27
C ARG A 94 -23.24 13.68 -0.77
N ARG A 95 -21.94 13.46 -0.99
CA ARG A 95 -21.45 12.43 -1.92
C ARG A 95 -21.59 11.01 -1.38
N ALA A 96 -21.57 10.82 -0.06
CA ALA A 96 -21.77 9.51 0.56
C ALA A 96 -23.25 9.11 0.64
N GLU A 97 -24.17 10.08 0.59
CA GLU A 97 -25.62 9.89 0.62
C GLU A 97 -26.26 9.72 -0.77
N ALA A 98 -25.51 9.98 -1.85
CA ALA A 98 -25.96 9.91 -3.25
C ALA A 98 -25.68 8.51 -3.85
#